data_AF-A0AAV8YMU2-F1
#
_entry.id   AF-A0AAV8YMU2-F1
#
_cell.length_a   1.000
_cell.length_b   1.000
_cell.length_c   1.000
_cell.angle_alpha   90.00
_cell.angle_beta   90.00
_cell.angle_gamma   90.00
#
_symmetry.space_group_name_H-M   'P 1'
#
loop_
_entity.id
_entity.type
_entity.pdbx_description
1 polymer ?
#
loop_
_entity_poly.entity_id
_entity_poly.type
_entity_poly.pdbx_seq_one_letter_code
_entity_poly.pdbx_strand_id
1 'polypeptide(L)'
;MVYRTNLPKEVMGFPDFPIPDQKKSYLTQAEILDFLNLYAEHFDLKRLINFNCMVADIRPLENNTWQLTYVHKPTNGKITKVYDAIMICNGHYNEPVIPQIPGQEKFGGKIEHSHTFRSPESYKGQRVLVIGAGPSGLDLTLQISTMAKYVVLSHHSEEAKKTVYPDNVEKKPDMKRIIDYDKVEFVDGSCCCFDVILLCTGYRYSFPFLHESCGITVDKNFIQPLYKHMIHIEKPTMCLIGIPFNVCAFQMFDLQARYFCKSLDGSMSLPSTEEMRMHTKGDIEKRCALGLGKRQAHMMGQFQESYYNDLAGDAKTIPIAPVLVKLRDLSVKRLYDDLLNFREDRYKIVDNNNFVKV
;
A
#
# COMPACT_ATOMS: atom_id res chain seq x y z
N MET A 1 -9.82 19.68 4.51
CA MET A 1 -9.06 18.45 4.81
C MET A 1 -7.65 18.56 4.23
N VAL A 2 -6.62 18.18 4.99
CA VAL A 2 -5.26 18.07 4.47
C VAL A 2 -4.71 16.71 4.91
N TYR A 3 -4.68 15.73 4.00
CA TYR A 3 -3.96 14.49 4.27
C TYR A 3 -2.49 14.81 4.50
N ARG A 4 -1.96 14.30 5.60
CA ARG A 4 -0.52 14.31 5.89
C ARG A 4 0.02 12.90 5.75
N THR A 5 1.29 12.77 5.39
CA THR A 5 1.99 11.50 5.34
C THR A 5 1.84 10.75 6.67
N ASN A 6 1.86 9.43 6.60
CA ASN A 6 1.89 8.56 7.78
C ASN A 6 3.32 8.12 8.14
N LEU A 7 4.30 8.48 7.31
CA LEU A 7 5.73 8.31 7.52
C LEU A 7 6.44 9.67 7.43
N PRO A 8 7.59 9.84 8.09
CA PRO A 8 8.39 11.04 8.00
C PRO A 8 9.07 11.14 6.61
N LYS A 9 9.23 12.36 6.08
CA LYS A 9 9.78 12.64 4.75
C LYS A 9 11.18 12.05 4.56
N GLU A 10 11.92 11.92 5.64
CA GLU A 10 13.28 11.38 5.68
C GLU A 10 13.35 9.94 5.14
N VAL A 11 12.27 9.16 5.21
CA VAL A 11 12.19 7.81 4.62
C VAL A 11 11.43 7.76 3.28
N MET A 12 11.01 8.93 2.77
CA MET A 12 10.16 9.07 1.59
C MET A 12 10.88 9.78 0.43
N GLY A 13 12.19 9.99 0.47
CA GLY A 13 12.97 10.46 -0.68
C GLY A 13 13.49 9.32 -1.56
N PHE A 14 13.93 9.65 -2.77
CA PHE A 14 14.74 8.75 -3.59
C PHE A 14 16.24 8.93 -3.26
N PRO A 15 17.10 7.91 -3.42
CA PRO A 15 18.54 8.03 -3.13
C PRO A 15 19.25 9.13 -3.91
N ASP A 16 18.87 9.34 -5.17
CA ASP A 16 19.43 10.32 -6.09
C ASP A 16 18.62 11.62 -6.17
N PHE A 17 17.48 11.68 -5.47
CA PHE A 17 16.61 12.85 -5.42
C PHE A 17 15.87 12.91 -4.06
N PRO A 18 16.57 13.32 -2.98
CA PRO A 18 15.98 13.37 -1.66
C PRO A 18 14.93 14.48 -1.55
N ILE A 19 13.94 14.30 -0.66
CA ILE A 19 13.02 15.39 -0.32
C ILE A 19 13.82 16.49 0.40
N PRO A 20 13.75 17.76 -0.05
CA PRO A 20 14.48 18.86 0.56
C PRO A 20 14.28 19.00 2.08
N ASP A 21 15.25 19.60 2.75
CA ASP A 21 15.14 19.91 4.16
C ASP A 21 14.03 20.93 4.43
N GLN A 22 13.20 20.63 5.43
CA GLN A 22 12.03 21.42 5.80
C GLN A 22 11.84 21.42 7.32
N LYS A 23 11.03 22.36 7.82
CA LYS A 23 10.73 22.51 9.25
C LYS A 23 9.83 21.40 9.83
N LYS A 24 9.29 20.51 9.01
CA LYS A 24 8.40 19.42 9.43
C LYS A 24 8.79 18.11 8.72
N SER A 25 8.59 16.98 9.39
CA SER A 25 8.83 15.66 8.79
C SER A 25 7.56 15.07 8.18
N TYR A 26 6.37 15.46 8.62
CA TYR A 26 5.11 14.95 8.06
C TYR A 26 4.51 15.94 7.08
N LEU A 27 4.66 15.64 5.79
CA LEU A 27 4.26 16.51 4.69
C LEU A 27 2.80 16.31 4.34
N THR A 28 2.22 17.30 3.69
CA THR A 28 0.88 17.20 3.10
C THR A 28 0.93 16.40 1.80
N GLN A 29 -0.22 15.86 1.38
CA GLN A 29 -0.35 15.21 0.08
C GLN A 29 0.09 16.12 -1.08
N ALA A 30 -0.22 17.41 -1.01
CA ALA A 30 0.16 18.39 -2.05
C ALA A 30 1.69 18.53 -2.15
N GLU A 31 2.38 18.63 -1.01
CA GLU A 31 3.86 18.72 -0.99
C GLU A 31 4.53 17.45 -1.54
N ILE A 32 3.96 16.27 -1.29
CA ILE A 32 4.46 15.02 -1.88
C ILE A 32 4.19 14.98 -3.40
N LEU A 33 3.04 15.47 -3.85
CA LEU A 33 2.74 15.58 -5.29
C LEU A 33 3.73 16.55 -5.98
N ASP A 34 4.00 17.69 -5.37
CA ASP A 34 4.97 18.66 -5.89
C ASP A 34 6.38 18.04 -5.96
N PHE A 35 6.81 17.31 -4.93
CA PHE A 35 8.06 16.56 -4.96
C PHE A 35 8.13 15.55 -6.12
N LEU A 36 7.07 14.77 -6.36
CA LEU A 36 7.03 13.81 -7.46
C LEU A 36 7.02 14.50 -8.85
N ASN A 37 6.38 15.66 -8.96
CA ASN A 37 6.42 16.48 -10.18
C ASN A 37 7.84 17.00 -10.44
N LEU A 38 8.51 17.50 -9.40
CA LEU A 38 9.91 17.95 -9.49
C LEU A 38 10.85 16.81 -9.88
N TYR A 39 10.66 15.62 -9.32
CA TYR A 39 11.41 14.42 -9.74
C TYR A 39 11.21 14.13 -11.23
N ALA A 40 9.95 14.12 -11.69
CA ALA A 40 9.64 13.85 -13.09
C ALA A 40 10.18 14.92 -14.06
N GLU A 41 10.27 16.18 -13.61
CA GLU A 41 10.87 17.27 -14.37
C GLU A 41 12.40 17.18 -14.40
N HIS A 42 13.03 16.92 -13.26
CA HIS A 42 14.49 16.80 -13.13
C HIS A 42 15.06 15.73 -14.07
N PHE A 43 14.40 14.58 -14.17
CA PHE A 43 14.81 13.47 -15.03
C PHE A 43 14.15 13.47 -16.42
N ASP A 44 13.41 14.53 -16.77
CA ASP A 44 12.70 14.67 -18.05
C ASP A 44 11.86 13.42 -18.41
N LEU A 45 11.09 12.92 -17.43
CA LEU A 45 10.31 11.68 -17.57
C LEU A 45 8.98 11.91 -18.28
N LYS A 46 8.44 13.15 -18.23
CA LYS A 46 7.12 13.48 -18.79
C LYS A 46 7.03 13.18 -20.29
N ARG A 47 8.13 13.29 -21.04
CA ARG A 47 8.16 12.93 -22.49
C ARG A 47 7.98 11.44 -22.77
N LEU A 48 8.20 10.58 -21.77
CA LEU A 48 8.04 9.12 -21.88
C LEU A 48 6.63 8.66 -21.44
N ILE A 49 5.84 9.56 -20.86
CA ILE A 49 4.53 9.23 -20.28
C ILE A 49 3.42 9.62 -21.25
N ASN A 50 2.61 8.63 -21.64
CA ASN A 50 1.36 8.87 -22.37
C ASN A 50 0.21 8.99 -21.36
N PHE A 51 -0.12 10.24 -20.98
CA PHE A 51 -1.26 10.51 -20.10
C PHE A 51 -2.61 10.18 -20.77
N ASN A 52 -3.64 9.98 -19.95
CA ASN A 52 -5.00 9.64 -20.40
C ASN A 52 -5.09 8.33 -21.21
N CYS A 53 -4.11 7.45 -21.08
CA CYS A 53 -4.08 6.13 -21.72
C CYS A 53 -4.35 5.05 -20.67
N MET A 54 -5.50 4.38 -20.77
CA MET A 54 -5.85 3.28 -19.87
C MET A 54 -5.47 1.95 -20.50
N VAL A 55 -4.53 1.23 -19.88
CA VAL A 55 -4.16 -0.13 -20.30
C VAL A 55 -5.38 -1.04 -20.16
N ALA A 56 -5.70 -1.77 -21.22
CA ALA A 56 -6.89 -2.60 -21.33
C ALA A 56 -6.57 -4.10 -21.42
N ASP A 57 -5.46 -4.48 -22.06
CA ASP A 57 -5.06 -5.88 -22.21
C ASP A 57 -3.54 -5.99 -22.39
N ILE A 58 -2.93 -6.96 -21.74
CA ILE A 58 -1.52 -7.36 -21.84
C ILE A 58 -1.49 -8.87 -22.03
N ARG A 59 -0.75 -9.33 -23.05
CA ARG A 59 -0.58 -10.74 -23.39
C ARG A 59 0.86 -11.04 -23.81
N PRO A 60 1.43 -12.19 -23.43
CA PRO A 60 2.66 -12.67 -24.01
C PRO A 60 2.45 -13.09 -25.48
N LEU A 61 3.51 -12.97 -26.29
CA LEU A 61 3.61 -13.46 -27.66
C LEU A 61 4.71 -14.54 -27.77
N GLU A 62 4.79 -15.24 -28.90
CA GLU A 62 5.69 -16.40 -29.10
C GLU A 62 7.19 -16.07 -28.96
N ASN A 63 7.61 -14.83 -29.25
CA ASN A 63 9.02 -14.42 -29.23
C ASN A 63 9.47 -13.81 -27.88
N ASN A 64 8.87 -14.20 -26.75
CA ASN A 64 9.10 -13.60 -25.43
C ASN A 64 8.81 -12.08 -25.33
N THR A 65 8.13 -11.52 -26.32
CA THR A 65 7.63 -10.15 -26.34
C THR A 65 6.21 -10.10 -25.79
N TRP A 66 5.71 -8.89 -25.56
CA TRP A 66 4.40 -8.62 -25.00
C TRP A 66 3.60 -7.73 -25.92
N GLN A 67 2.35 -8.11 -26.17
CA GLN A 67 1.36 -7.21 -26.73
C GLN A 67 0.71 -6.42 -25.60
N LEU A 68 0.71 -5.09 -25.71
CA LEU A 68 0.01 -4.19 -24.81
C LEU A 68 -1.00 -3.38 -25.60
N THR A 69 -2.24 -3.40 -25.14
CA THR A 69 -3.34 -2.63 -25.69
C THR A 69 -3.82 -1.61 -24.67
N TYR A 70 -3.96 -0.35 -25.09
CA TYR A 70 -4.52 0.72 -24.25
C TYR A 70 -5.58 1.52 -25.01
N VAL A 71 -6.45 2.18 -24.25
CA VAL A 71 -7.48 3.10 -24.75
C VAL A 71 -7.09 4.51 -24.40
N HIS A 72 -6.93 5.37 -25.42
CA HIS A 72 -6.76 6.81 -25.23
C HIS A 72 -8.12 7.42 -24.88
N LYS A 73 -8.30 7.80 -23.62
CA LYS A 73 -9.60 8.22 -23.06
C LYS A 73 -10.25 9.40 -23.79
N PRO A 74 -9.53 10.45 -24.21
CA PRO A 74 -10.15 11.59 -24.89
C PRO A 74 -10.74 11.24 -26.27
N THR A 75 -10.13 10.32 -27.01
CA THR A 75 -10.61 9.95 -28.36
C THR A 75 -11.34 8.61 -28.39
N ASN A 76 -11.33 7.88 -27.27
CA ASN A 76 -11.74 6.48 -27.16
C ASN A 76 -11.03 5.54 -28.15
N GLY A 77 -9.88 5.96 -28.69
CA GLY A 77 -9.10 5.20 -29.65
C GLY A 77 -8.36 4.05 -28.97
N LYS A 78 -8.49 2.84 -29.52
CA LYS A 78 -7.78 1.65 -29.06
C LYS A 78 -6.47 1.50 -29.83
N ILE A 79 -5.36 1.40 -29.11
CA ILE A 79 -4.02 1.31 -29.67
C ILE A 79 -3.34 0.07 -29.11
N THR A 80 -2.69 -0.70 -29.98
CA THR A 80 -1.94 -1.91 -29.62
C THR A 80 -0.49 -1.74 -30.04
N LYS A 81 0.44 -2.08 -29.14
CA LYS A 81 1.89 -2.03 -29.34
C LYS A 81 2.55 -3.31 -28.83
N VAL A 82 3.76 -3.58 -29.31
CA VAL A 82 4.59 -4.70 -28.88
C VAL A 82 5.80 -4.18 -28.11
N TYR A 83 6.15 -4.85 -27.03
CA TYR A 83 7.26 -4.50 -26.13
C TYR A 83 8.08 -5.75 -25.78
N ASP A 84 9.39 -5.59 -25.59
CA ASP A 84 10.27 -6.70 -25.18
C ASP A 84 10.12 -7.04 -23.68
N ALA A 85 9.78 -6.03 -22.87
CA ALA A 85 9.59 -6.17 -21.43
C ALA A 85 8.43 -5.30 -20.93
N ILE A 86 7.85 -5.71 -19.80
CA ILE A 86 6.75 -5.00 -19.14
C ILE A 86 7.01 -4.85 -17.63
N MET A 87 6.86 -3.63 -17.14
CA MET A 87 6.93 -3.30 -15.71
C MET A 87 5.54 -2.82 -15.25
N ILE A 88 4.87 -3.61 -14.42
CA ILE A 88 3.53 -3.32 -13.91
C ILE A 88 3.63 -2.47 -12.63
N CYS A 89 3.13 -1.23 -12.70
CA CYS A 89 3.20 -0.23 -11.63
C CYS A 89 1.83 0.39 -11.29
N ASN A 90 0.72 -0.35 -11.44
CA ASN A 90 -0.64 0.19 -11.29
C ASN A 90 -1.09 0.38 -9.82
N GLY A 91 -0.22 0.06 -8.86
CA GLY A 91 -0.53 0.12 -7.43
C GLY A 91 -1.57 -0.91 -6.99
N HIS A 92 -1.91 -0.87 -5.70
CA HIS A 92 -2.79 -1.88 -5.08
C HIS A 92 -3.71 -1.33 -3.98
N TYR A 93 -3.88 -0.01 -3.91
CA TYR A 93 -4.79 0.67 -2.98
C TYR A 93 -5.98 1.32 -3.71
N ASN A 94 -6.51 0.63 -4.72
CA ASN A 94 -7.62 1.12 -5.53
C ASN A 94 -8.86 0.22 -5.48
N GLU A 95 -8.69 -1.11 -5.47
CA GLU A 95 -9.80 -2.06 -5.51
C GLU A 95 -10.25 -2.47 -4.09
N PRO A 96 -11.40 -2.00 -3.58
CA PRO A 96 -11.80 -2.21 -2.19
C PRO A 96 -12.07 -3.67 -1.82
N VAL A 97 -11.79 -4.04 -0.57
CA VAL A 97 -12.29 -5.30 0.03
C VAL A 97 -13.56 -4.98 0.78
N ILE A 98 -14.71 -5.36 0.22
CA ILE A 98 -16.01 -5.22 0.87
C ILE A 98 -16.38 -6.57 1.50
N PRO A 99 -16.31 -6.72 2.84
CA PRO A 99 -16.75 -7.95 3.49
C PRO A 99 -18.26 -8.11 3.38
N GLN A 100 -18.73 -9.35 3.37
CA GLN A 100 -20.14 -9.63 3.57
C GLN A 100 -20.49 -9.33 5.03
N ILE A 101 -21.48 -8.46 5.24
CA ILE A 101 -21.95 -8.10 6.58
C ILE A 101 -23.28 -8.81 6.83
N PRO A 102 -23.37 -9.70 7.83
CA PRO A 102 -24.63 -10.34 8.16
C PRO A 102 -25.70 -9.31 8.55
N GLY A 103 -26.87 -9.37 7.91
CA GLY A 103 -27.97 -8.43 8.15
C GLY A 103 -27.87 -7.11 7.38
N GLN A 104 -26.91 -6.96 6.45
CA GLN A 104 -26.72 -5.72 5.69
C GLN A 104 -27.97 -5.19 5.00
N GLU A 105 -28.86 -6.08 4.57
CA GLU A 105 -30.13 -5.77 3.92
C GLU A 105 -31.12 -5.01 4.81
N LYS A 106 -30.90 -5.05 6.13
CA LYS A 106 -31.72 -4.34 7.12
C LYS A 106 -31.28 -2.91 7.33
N PHE A 107 -30.02 -2.58 6.99
CA PHE A 107 -29.45 -1.28 7.29
C PHE A 107 -30.01 -0.21 6.34
N GLY A 108 -30.68 0.79 6.90
CA GLY A 108 -31.19 1.93 6.15
C GLY A 108 -30.21 3.08 6.00
N GLY A 109 -29.07 3.02 6.70
CA GLY A 109 -27.99 3.99 6.59
C GLY A 109 -27.06 3.74 5.40
N LYS A 110 -25.94 4.46 5.36
CA LYS A 110 -24.92 4.30 4.30
C LYS A 110 -23.86 3.29 4.69
N ILE A 111 -23.55 2.35 3.79
CA ILE A 111 -22.36 1.50 3.90
C ILE A 111 -21.40 1.92 2.79
N GLU A 112 -20.20 2.35 3.15
CA GLU A 112 -19.21 2.83 2.20
C GLU A 112 -17.80 2.38 2.57
N HIS A 113 -16.86 2.47 1.64
CA HIS A 113 -15.47 2.09 1.88
C HIS A 113 -14.58 3.34 2.02
N SER A 114 -13.48 3.23 2.75
CA SER A 114 -12.44 4.27 2.85
C SER A 114 -11.93 4.79 1.50
N HIS A 115 -12.15 4.05 0.41
CA HIS A 115 -11.82 4.46 -0.96
C HIS A 115 -12.69 5.63 -1.47
N THR A 116 -13.95 5.71 -1.04
CA THR A 116 -14.89 6.78 -1.44
C THR A 116 -14.83 7.99 -0.51
N PHE A 117 -14.19 7.87 0.65
CA PHE A 117 -14.04 8.97 1.59
C PHE A 117 -13.26 10.14 0.96
N ARG A 118 -13.75 11.36 1.18
CA ARG A 118 -13.12 12.60 0.65
C ARG A 118 -12.94 13.70 1.70
N SER A 119 -13.82 13.76 2.71
CA SER A 119 -13.94 14.90 3.60
C SER A 119 -14.76 14.50 4.85
N PRO A 120 -14.39 14.90 6.09
CA PRO A 120 -15.18 14.63 7.29
C PRO A 120 -16.49 15.40 7.33
N GLU A 121 -16.61 16.47 6.54
CA GLU A 121 -17.81 17.31 6.46
C GLU A 121 -19.06 16.50 6.06
N SER A 122 -18.89 15.44 5.24
CA SER A 122 -19.96 14.50 4.89
C SER A 122 -20.49 13.66 6.06
N TYR A 123 -19.82 13.69 7.22
CA TYR A 123 -20.17 12.96 8.44
C TYR A 123 -20.70 13.87 9.55
N LYS A 124 -20.90 15.17 9.26
CA LYS A 124 -21.32 16.15 10.25
C LYS A 124 -22.59 15.71 10.98
N GLY A 125 -22.52 15.61 12.31
CA GLY A 125 -23.65 15.24 13.17
C GLY A 125 -24.10 13.78 13.10
N GLN A 126 -23.42 12.91 12.34
CA GLN A 126 -23.79 11.50 12.19
C GLN A 126 -23.12 10.61 13.24
N ARG A 127 -23.74 9.46 13.51
CA ARG A 127 -23.20 8.33 14.29
C ARG A 127 -22.48 7.39 13.32
N VAL A 128 -21.18 7.26 13.43
CA VAL A 128 -20.35 6.56 12.43
C VAL A 128 -19.70 5.32 13.03
N LEU A 129 -19.87 4.16 12.38
CA LEU A 129 -19.12 2.95 12.67
C LEU A 129 -17.96 2.84 11.68
N VAL A 130 -16.72 2.82 12.14
CA VAL A 130 -15.52 2.53 11.34
C VAL A 130 -15.10 1.09 11.60
N ILE A 131 -14.96 0.28 10.54
CA ILE A 131 -14.57 -1.14 10.65
C ILE A 131 -13.14 -1.34 10.16
N GLY A 132 -12.26 -1.78 11.06
CA GLY A 132 -10.85 -2.07 10.80
C GLY A 132 -9.92 -0.96 11.30
N ALA A 133 -8.84 -1.34 11.99
CA ALA A 133 -7.87 -0.42 12.60
C ALA A 133 -6.49 -0.46 11.93
N GLY A 134 -6.47 -0.59 10.59
CA GLY A 134 -5.27 -0.31 9.79
C GLY A 134 -5.01 1.20 9.66
N PRO A 135 -4.01 1.63 8.87
CA PRO A 135 -3.68 3.06 8.72
C PRO A 135 -4.87 3.94 8.35
N SER A 136 -5.72 3.50 7.40
CA SER A 136 -6.94 4.23 7.03
C SER A 136 -7.94 4.29 8.18
N GLY A 137 -8.20 3.19 8.87
CA GLY A 137 -9.14 3.16 9.98
C GLY A 137 -8.73 4.09 11.12
N LEU A 138 -7.45 4.07 11.46
CA LEU A 138 -6.92 4.92 12.53
C LEU A 138 -7.04 6.41 12.19
N ASP A 139 -6.60 6.79 10.99
CA ASP A 139 -6.57 8.18 10.55
C ASP A 139 -7.98 8.71 10.25
N LEU A 140 -8.83 7.92 9.57
CA LEU A 140 -10.20 8.34 9.26
C LEU A 140 -11.08 8.43 10.50
N THR A 141 -10.90 7.56 11.50
CA THR A 141 -11.60 7.70 12.80
C THR A 141 -11.29 9.06 13.43
N LEU A 142 -10.01 9.46 13.44
CA LEU A 142 -9.59 10.76 13.99
C LEU A 142 -10.11 11.94 13.16
N GLN A 143 -10.12 11.83 11.83
CA GLN A 143 -10.62 12.91 10.98
C GLN A 143 -12.14 13.06 11.11
N ILE A 144 -12.88 11.95 11.11
CA ILE A 144 -14.35 11.94 11.20
C ILE A 144 -14.83 12.43 12.56
N SER A 145 -14.10 12.12 13.64
CA SER A 145 -14.47 12.56 14.99
C SER A 145 -14.51 14.09 15.15
N THR A 146 -13.88 14.86 14.27
CA THR A 146 -13.94 16.33 14.27
C THR A 146 -15.31 16.89 13.85
N MET A 147 -16.13 16.10 13.16
CA MET A 147 -17.42 16.54 12.59
C MET A 147 -18.60 15.65 13.03
N ALA A 148 -18.36 14.36 13.26
CA ALA A 148 -19.37 13.39 13.66
C ALA A 148 -19.90 13.64 15.07
N LYS A 149 -21.16 13.24 15.31
CA LYS A 149 -21.75 13.25 16.66
C LYS A 149 -21.02 12.27 17.57
N TYR A 150 -20.73 11.09 17.05
CA TYR A 150 -20.01 10.02 17.74
C TYR A 150 -19.44 9.02 16.74
N VAL A 151 -18.29 8.43 17.05
CA VAL A 151 -17.62 7.43 16.21
C VAL A 151 -17.34 6.17 17.03
N VAL A 152 -17.59 5.00 16.44
CA VAL A 152 -17.13 3.72 17.00
C VAL A 152 -16.09 3.12 16.05
N LEU A 153 -14.91 2.79 16.57
CA LEU A 153 -13.90 2.03 15.85
C LEU A 153 -13.98 0.55 16.26
N SER A 154 -14.45 -0.29 15.35
CA SER A 154 -14.54 -1.75 15.50
C SER A 154 -13.25 -2.42 15.01
N HIS A 155 -12.54 -3.13 15.88
CA HIS A 155 -11.31 -3.84 15.51
C HIS A 155 -10.88 -4.95 16.47
N HIS A 156 -9.91 -5.76 16.03
CA HIS A 156 -9.19 -6.76 16.82
C HIS A 156 -7.65 -6.54 16.89
N SER A 157 -7.13 -5.39 16.41
CA SER A 157 -5.69 -5.07 16.56
C SER A 157 -5.33 -4.76 18.02
N GLU A 158 -4.29 -5.43 18.55
CA GLU A 158 -3.75 -5.18 19.89
C GLU A 158 -3.07 -3.81 19.99
N GLU A 159 -2.33 -3.41 18.95
CA GLU A 159 -1.63 -2.13 18.90
C GLU A 159 -2.60 -0.94 18.82
N ALA A 160 -3.76 -1.12 18.18
CA ALA A 160 -4.79 -0.08 18.15
C ALA A 160 -5.51 0.07 19.50
N LYS A 161 -5.43 -0.90 20.42
CA LYS A 161 -6.07 -0.76 21.75
C LYS A 161 -5.45 0.36 22.57
N LYS A 162 -4.16 0.63 22.41
CA LYS A 162 -3.44 1.71 23.14
C LYS A 162 -3.61 3.10 22.55
N THR A 163 -4.18 3.24 21.33
CA THR A 163 -4.34 4.56 20.73
C THR A 163 -5.35 5.39 21.52
N VAL A 164 -5.08 6.68 21.67
CA VAL A 164 -5.97 7.65 22.30
C VAL A 164 -6.69 8.43 21.22
N TYR A 165 -8.00 8.56 21.37
CA TYR A 165 -8.88 9.36 20.51
C TYR A 165 -9.60 10.42 21.35
N PRO A 166 -10.22 11.43 20.70
CA PRO A 166 -11.14 12.34 21.38
C PRO A 166 -12.32 11.62 22.05
N ASP A 167 -12.94 12.26 23.04
CA ASP A 167 -13.98 11.67 23.89
C ASP A 167 -15.22 11.14 23.14
N ASN A 168 -15.48 11.64 21.93
CA ASN A 168 -16.57 11.17 21.09
C ASN A 168 -16.22 9.93 20.24
N VAL A 169 -15.14 9.23 20.57
CA VAL A 169 -14.73 7.98 19.93
C VAL A 169 -14.67 6.84 20.95
N GLU A 170 -15.35 5.75 20.66
CA GLU A 170 -15.22 4.49 21.41
C GLU A 170 -14.60 3.41 20.54
N LYS A 171 -13.82 2.52 21.17
CA LYS A 171 -13.32 1.30 20.55
C LYS A 171 -14.19 0.13 20.94
N LYS A 172 -14.62 -0.67 19.97
CA LYS A 172 -15.40 -1.89 20.16
C LYS A 172 -14.67 -3.09 19.56
N PRO A 173 -14.96 -4.32 20.04
CA PRO A 173 -14.54 -5.53 19.34
C PRO A 173 -15.20 -5.62 17.96
N ASP A 174 -14.90 -6.68 17.22
CA ASP A 174 -15.46 -6.87 15.89
C ASP A 174 -16.99 -6.78 15.88
N MET A 175 -17.52 -6.04 14.89
CA MET A 175 -18.92 -6.06 14.53
C MET A 175 -19.33 -7.50 14.22
N LYS A 176 -20.46 -7.94 14.79
CA LYS A 176 -21.01 -9.27 14.58
C LYS A 176 -22.04 -9.28 13.46
N ARG A 177 -23.03 -8.38 13.51
CA ARG A 177 -24.12 -8.29 12.51
C ARG A 177 -24.93 -7.00 12.66
N ILE A 178 -25.70 -6.67 11.62
CA ILE A 178 -26.77 -5.67 11.67
C ILE A 178 -28.05 -6.38 12.11
N ILE A 179 -28.72 -5.82 13.12
CA ILE A 179 -29.93 -6.41 13.71
C ILE A 179 -31.20 -5.62 13.41
N ASP A 180 -31.11 -4.35 13.02
CA ASP A 180 -32.24 -3.48 12.68
C ASP A 180 -31.83 -2.32 11.74
N TYR A 181 -32.76 -1.40 11.41
CA TYR A 181 -32.59 -0.28 10.49
C TYR A 181 -31.30 0.52 10.68
N ASP A 182 -30.96 0.86 11.93
CA ASP A 182 -29.73 1.59 12.26
C ASP A 182 -28.86 0.84 13.29
N LYS A 183 -29.25 -0.37 13.72
CA LYS A 183 -28.70 -1.02 14.92
C LYS A 183 -27.73 -2.16 14.58
N VAL A 184 -26.55 -2.10 15.18
CA VAL A 184 -25.45 -3.06 15.03
C VAL A 184 -25.17 -3.77 16.36
N GLU A 185 -24.99 -5.09 16.30
CA GLU A 185 -24.52 -5.94 17.41
C GLU A 185 -23.02 -6.23 17.23
N PHE A 186 -22.25 -6.12 18.32
CA PHE A 186 -20.83 -6.46 18.39
C PHE A 186 -20.62 -7.86 19.00
N VAL A 187 -19.41 -8.41 18.87
CA VAL A 187 -19.09 -9.75 19.40
C VAL A 187 -19.26 -9.86 20.92
N ASP A 188 -19.08 -8.76 21.66
CA ASP A 188 -19.31 -8.70 23.11
C ASP A 188 -20.80 -8.62 23.51
N GLY A 189 -21.72 -8.63 22.52
CA GLY A 189 -23.16 -8.49 22.73
C GLY A 189 -23.64 -7.06 22.92
N SER A 190 -22.73 -6.07 23.00
CA SER A 190 -23.13 -4.67 23.02
C SER A 190 -23.78 -4.26 21.69
N CYS A 191 -24.67 -3.27 21.74
CA CYS A 191 -25.38 -2.77 20.57
C CYS A 191 -25.30 -1.26 20.50
N CYS A 192 -25.07 -0.72 19.30
CA CYS A 192 -25.05 0.71 19.03
C CYS A 192 -25.82 1.01 17.74
N CYS A 193 -26.30 2.25 17.61
CA CYS A 193 -27.00 2.70 16.42
C CYS A 193 -26.12 3.65 15.58
N PHE A 194 -26.15 3.50 14.26
CA PHE A 194 -25.28 4.18 13.31
C PHE A 194 -26.06 4.68 12.10
N ASP A 195 -25.65 5.85 11.60
CA ASP A 195 -26.15 6.40 10.34
C ASP A 195 -25.25 5.98 9.16
N VAL A 196 -23.96 5.71 9.45
CA VAL A 196 -22.96 5.31 8.45
C VAL A 196 -22.07 4.20 8.99
N ILE A 197 -21.79 3.21 8.14
CA ILE A 197 -20.75 2.21 8.33
C ILE A 197 -19.65 2.46 7.29
N LEU A 198 -18.47 2.85 7.76
CA LEU A 198 -17.27 3.09 6.97
C LEU A 198 -16.31 1.89 7.05
N LEU A 199 -16.14 1.20 5.94
CA LEU A 199 -15.27 0.04 5.80
C LEU A 199 -13.83 0.49 5.55
N CYS A 200 -12.97 0.28 6.54
CA CYS A 200 -11.52 0.44 6.46
C CYS A 200 -10.83 -0.93 6.38
N THR A 201 -11.39 -1.80 5.55
CA THR A 201 -11.10 -3.25 5.47
C THR A 201 -10.00 -3.61 4.47
N GLY A 202 -9.41 -2.60 3.84
CA GLY A 202 -8.26 -2.71 2.95
C GLY A 202 -8.64 -2.94 1.49
N TYR A 203 -7.67 -3.38 0.71
CA TYR A 203 -7.77 -3.47 -0.75
C TYR A 203 -7.33 -4.84 -1.25
N ARG A 204 -7.76 -5.20 -2.47
CA ARG A 204 -7.29 -6.39 -3.17
C ARG A 204 -6.29 -6.03 -4.27
N TYR A 205 -5.28 -6.87 -4.47
CA TYR A 205 -4.49 -6.79 -5.71
C TYR A 205 -5.41 -7.10 -6.89
N SER A 206 -5.34 -6.25 -7.92
CA SER A 206 -6.20 -6.35 -9.09
C SER A 206 -5.42 -5.92 -10.32
N PHE A 207 -5.41 -6.80 -11.32
CA PHE A 207 -4.73 -6.60 -12.61
C PHE A 207 -5.69 -6.95 -13.75
N PRO A 208 -6.81 -6.22 -13.92
CA PRO A 208 -7.87 -6.58 -14.86
C PRO A 208 -7.42 -6.53 -16.32
N PHE A 209 -6.28 -5.89 -16.59
CA PHE A 209 -5.65 -5.80 -17.90
C PHE A 209 -4.67 -6.95 -18.17
N LEU A 210 -4.32 -7.80 -17.21
CA LEU A 210 -3.47 -8.97 -17.47
C LEU A 210 -4.37 -10.12 -17.97
N HIS A 211 -4.12 -10.57 -19.20
CA HIS A 211 -4.80 -11.75 -19.71
C HIS A 211 -4.35 -13.00 -18.96
N GLU A 212 -5.21 -14.02 -18.89
CA GLU A 212 -4.93 -15.31 -18.23
C GLU A 212 -3.63 -15.97 -18.72
N SER A 213 -3.28 -15.82 -20.01
CA SER A 213 -2.04 -16.36 -20.58
C SER A 213 -0.76 -15.73 -20.01
N CYS A 214 -0.86 -14.59 -19.33
CA CYS A 214 0.25 -14.05 -18.54
C CYS A 214 0.68 -15.06 -17.48
N GLY A 215 -0.28 -15.74 -16.82
CA GLY A 215 -0.01 -16.72 -15.77
C GLY A 215 0.08 -16.12 -14.36
N ILE A 216 -0.31 -14.85 -14.19
CA ILE A 216 -0.40 -14.21 -12.87
C ILE A 216 -1.74 -14.54 -12.22
N THR A 217 -1.70 -15.01 -10.98
CA THR A 217 -2.87 -15.34 -10.16
C THR A 217 -2.85 -14.51 -8.88
N VAL A 218 -4.04 -14.17 -8.37
CA VAL A 218 -4.21 -13.49 -7.07
C VAL A 218 -5.18 -14.31 -6.23
N ASP A 219 -4.68 -14.95 -5.17
CA ASP A 219 -5.50 -15.69 -4.21
C ASP A 219 -5.33 -15.10 -2.81
N LYS A 220 -6.41 -14.53 -2.24
CA LYS A 220 -6.38 -13.86 -0.93
C LYS A 220 -5.21 -12.88 -0.79
N ASN A 221 -4.99 -12.04 -1.81
CA ASN A 221 -3.88 -11.10 -1.92
C ASN A 221 -2.46 -11.71 -2.01
N PHE A 222 -2.34 -13.00 -2.28
CA PHE A 222 -1.08 -13.62 -2.65
C PHE A 222 -0.96 -13.68 -4.18
N ILE A 223 0.01 -12.95 -4.73
CA ILE A 223 0.29 -12.90 -6.16
C ILE A 223 1.33 -13.96 -6.52
N GLN A 224 1.04 -14.78 -7.52
CA GLN A 224 1.92 -15.86 -7.97
C GLN A 224 1.91 -16.01 -9.50
N PRO A 225 2.99 -16.54 -10.10
CA PRO A 225 4.29 -16.86 -9.49
C PRO A 225 5.28 -15.68 -9.55
N LEU A 226 5.76 -15.20 -8.40
CA LEU A 226 6.70 -14.08 -8.33
C LEU A 226 8.00 -14.44 -7.58
N TYR A 227 9.14 -14.27 -8.24
CA TYR A 227 10.45 -14.29 -7.61
C TYR A 227 10.73 -12.94 -6.94
N LYS A 228 11.19 -13.00 -5.67
CA LYS A 228 11.45 -11.84 -4.82
C LYS A 228 10.28 -10.83 -4.81
N HIS A 229 9.05 -11.35 -4.85
CA HIS A 229 7.79 -10.60 -4.89
C HIS A 229 7.62 -9.63 -6.07
N MET A 230 8.45 -9.73 -7.12
CA MET A 230 8.40 -8.79 -8.24
C MET A 230 8.58 -9.42 -9.63
N ILE A 231 9.51 -10.36 -9.83
CA ILE A 231 9.81 -10.91 -11.16
C ILE A 231 8.85 -12.06 -11.48
N HIS A 232 8.22 -12.05 -12.65
CA HIS A 232 7.42 -13.17 -13.12
C HIS A 232 8.33 -14.37 -13.42
N ILE A 233 8.21 -15.45 -12.64
CA ILE A 233 9.14 -16.59 -12.68
C ILE A 233 9.24 -17.22 -14.08
N GLU A 234 8.10 -17.47 -14.72
CA GLU A 234 8.08 -18.15 -16.04
C GLU A 234 8.34 -17.22 -17.23
N LYS A 235 8.25 -15.90 -17.02
CA LYS A 235 8.34 -14.89 -18.08
C LYS A 235 9.09 -13.68 -17.52
N PRO A 236 10.41 -13.81 -17.28
CA PRO A 236 11.19 -12.86 -16.47
C PRO A 236 11.41 -11.50 -17.13
N THR A 237 10.88 -11.28 -18.35
CA THR A 237 10.75 -9.94 -18.96
C THR A 237 9.50 -9.19 -18.47
N MET A 238 8.74 -9.75 -17.55
CA MET A 238 7.68 -9.07 -16.79
C MET A 238 8.05 -8.96 -15.31
N CYS A 239 7.85 -7.76 -14.74
CA CYS A 239 7.87 -7.59 -13.28
C CYS A 239 6.69 -6.73 -12.78
N LEU A 240 6.40 -6.86 -11.49
CA LEU A 240 5.42 -6.07 -10.75
C LEU A 240 6.17 -5.28 -9.68
N ILE A 241 6.16 -3.95 -9.78
CA ILE A 241 6.84 -3.06 -8.84
C ILE A 241 5.87 -2.59 -7.75
N GLY A 242 6.38 -2.54 -6.52
CA GLY A 242 5.63 -2.01 -5.39
C GLY A 242 4.54 -2.94 -4.87
N ILE A 243 4.68 -4.25 -5.07
CA ILE A 243 3.81 -5.24 -4.44
C ILE A 243 4.01 -5.33 -2.93
N PRO A 244 5.23 -5.32 -2.38
CA PRO A 244 5.38 -5.46 -0.93
C PRO A 244 4.84 -4.26 -0.15
N PHE A 245 4.28 -4.52 1.04
CA PHE A 245 3.76 -3.48 1.95
C PHE A 245 4.45 -3.54 3.32
N ASN A 246 4.25 -2.51 4.15
CA ASN A 246 5.03 -2.26 5.37
C ASN A 246 6.53 -2.08 5.06
N VAL A 247 6.83 -1.07 4.24
CA VAL A 247 8.14 -0.83 3.61
C VAL A 247 8.51 0.66 3.62
N CYS A 248 9.78 0.95 3.34
CA CYS A 248 10.21 2.27 2.86
C CYS A 248 9.88 2.38 1.37
N ALA A 249 8.68 2.88 1.04
CA ALA A 249 8.07 2.71 -0.28
C ALA A 249 8.94 3.21 -1.45
N PHE A 250 9.32 4.49 -1.49
CA PHE A 250 10.04 5.06 -2.63
C PHE A 250 11.44 4.46 -2.80
N GLN A 251 12.13 4.22 -1.68
CA GLN A 251 13.42 3.53 -1.63
C GLN A 251 13.31 2.11 -2.21
N MET A 252 12.28 1.36 -1.81
CA MET A 252 12.04 0.03 -2.34
C MET A 252 11.69 0.06 -3.83
N PHE A 253 10.84 0.99 -4.28
CA PHE A 253 10.46 1.09 -5.69
C PHE A 253 11.68 1.33 -6.57
N ASP A 254 12.56 2.23 -6.16
CA ASP A 254 13.81 2.50 -6.86
C ASP A 254 14.73 1.28 -6.88
N LEU A 255 14.95 0.61 -5.74
CA LEU A 255 15.75 -0.62 -5.70
C LEU A 255 15.18 -1.74 -6.58
N GLN A 256 13.86 -1.95 -6.56
CA GLN A 256 13.19 -2.93 -7.42
C GLN A 256 13.31 -2.56 -8.90
N ALA A 257 13.13 -1.29 -9.26
CA ALA A 257 13.26 -0.83 -10.64
C ALA A 257 14.69 -1.03 -11.15
N ARG A 258 15.70 -0.62 -10.36
CA ARG A 258 17.12 -0.82 -10.69
C ARG A 258 17.49 -2.30 -10.82
N TYR A 259 16.98 -3.15 -9.92
CA TYR A 259 17.15 -4.60 -9.99
C TYR A 259 16.62 -5.17 -11.30
N PHE A 260 15.40 -4.80 -11.68
CA PHE A 260 14.80 -5.27 -12.93
C PHE A 260 15.55 -4.74 -14.16
N CYS A 261 15.88 -3.46 -14.23
CA CYS A 261 16.63 -2.90 -15.35
C CYS A 261 17.98 -3.60 -15.56
N LYS A 262 18.73 -3.87 -14.48
CA LYS A 262 19.99 -4.64 -14.53
C LYS A 262 19.81 -6.07 -15.05
N SER A 263 18.65 -6.68 -14.78
CA SER A 263 18.32 -7.99 -15.33
C SER A 263 18.04 -7.95 -16.84
N LEU A 264 17.51 -6.83 -17.34
CA LEU A 264 17.17 -6.65 -18.76
C LEU A 264 18.37 -6.22 -19.61
N ASP A 265 19.25 -5.37 -19.07
CA ASP A 265 20.44 -4.88 -19.78
C ASP A 265 21.63 -5.86 -19.77
N GLY A 266 21.48 -6.99 -19.07
CA GLY A 266 22.50 -8.04 -18.96
C GLY A 266 23.58 -7.77 -17.92
N SER A 267 23.53 -6.67 -17.18
CA SER A 267 24.46 -6.36 -16.08
C SER A 267 24.33 -7.34 -14.90
N MET A 268 23.19 -8.04 -14.81
CA MET A 268 22.91 -9.08 -13.83
C MET A 268 22.13 -10.20 -14.51
N SER A 269 22.51 -11.45 -14.25
CA SER A 269 21.72 -12.61 -14.67
C SER A 269 20.77 -13.02 -13.55
N LEU A 270 19.51 -13.27 -13.90
CA LEU A 270 18.60 -13.93 -12.99
C LEU A 270 18.98 -15.42 -12.86
N PRO A 271 18.71 -16.04 -11.69
CA PRO A 271 18.87 -17.47 -11.55
C PRO A 271 17.86 -18.23 -12.44
N SER A 272 18.07 -19.53 -12.57
CA SER A 272 17.18 -20.39 -13.35
C SER A 272 15.75 -20.37 -12.79
N THR A 273 14.78 -20.72 -13.64
CA THR A 273 13.37 -20.84 -13.24
C THR A 273 13.19 -21.74 -12.01
N GLU A 274 13.93 -22.85 -11.93
CA GLU A 274 13.84 -23.78 -10.80
C GLU A 274 14.40 -23.16 -9.50
N GLU A 275 15.54 -22.48 -9.58
CA GLU A 275 16.11 -21.77 -8.43
C GLU A 275 15.18 -20.64 -7.93
N MET A 276 14.55 -19.91 -8.85
CA MET A 276 13.54 -18.89 -8.51
C MET A 276 12.33 -19.49 -7.80
N ARG A 277 11.84 -20.66 -8.24
CA ARG A 277 10.75 -21.41 -7.60
C ARG A 277 11.16 -21.90 -6.22
N MET A 278 12.34 -22.50 -6.09
CA MET A 278 12.88 -22.98 -4.80
C MET A 278 13.03 -21.84 -3.80
N HIS A 279 13.59 -20.69 -4.22
CA HIS A 279 13.72 -19.51 -3.38
C HIS A 279 12.35 -19.03 -2.89
N THR A 280 11.39 -18.89 -3.81
CA THR A 280 10.03 -18.41 -3.48
C THR A 280 9.32 -19.37 -2.54
N LYS A 281 9.44 -20.68 -2.77
CA LYS A 281 8.89 -21.70 -1.86
C LYS A 281 9.48 -21.59 -0.46
N GLY A 282 10.81 -21.45 -0.35
CA GLY A 282 11.48 -21.30 0.94
C GLY A 282 11.08 -20.02 1.69
N ASP A 283 10.88 -18.89 1.01
CA ASP A 283 10.34 -17.66 1.61
C ASP A 283 8.93 -17.87 2.16
N ILE A 284 8.04 -18.50 1.39
CA ILE A 284 6.66 -18.78 1.82
C ILE A 284 6.64 -19.74 3.01
N GLU A 285 7.47 -20.78 3.03
CA GLU A 285 7.58 -21.70 4.16
C GLU A 285 8.03 -20.99 5.44
N LYS A 286 9.04 -20.10 5.35
CA LYS A 286 9.48 -19.27 6.47
C LYS A 286 8.37 -18.37 7.01
N ARG A 287 7.59 -17.75 6.12
CA ARG A 287 6.44 -16.90 6.50
C ARG A 287 5.33 -17.71 7.17
N CYS A 288 4.99 -18.88 6.62
CA CYS A 288 4.01 -19.79 7.20
C CYS A 288 4.42 -20.27 8.59
N ALA A 289 5.71 -20.57 8.80
CA ALA A 289 6.25 -20.96 10.11
C ALA A 289 6.10 -19.86 11.18
N LEU A 290 5.98 -18.60 10.77
CA LEU A 290 5.72 -17.44 11.64
C LEU A 290 4.22 -17.13 11.78
N GLY A 291 3.35 -18.02 11.30
CA GLY A 291 1.89 -17.84 11.38
C GLY A 291 1.31 -16.85 10.36
N LEU A 292 2.08 -16.43 9.36
CA LEU A 292 1.60 -15.53 8.32
C LEU A 292 0.82 -16.32 7.25
N GLY A 293 -0.37 -15.84 6.91
CA GLY A 293 -1.21 -16.42 5.86
C GLY A 293 -1.01 -15.75 4.50
N LYS A 294 -1.76 -16.22 3.49
CA LYS A 294 -1.71 -15.70 2.11
C LYS A 294 -1.89 -14.18 2.02
N ARG A 295 -2.76 -13.59 2.85
CA ARG A 295 -2.98 -12.13 2.88
C ARG A 295 -1.72 -11.35 3.27
N GLN A 296 -0.81 -11.96 4.04
CA GLN A 296 0.46 -11.36 4.46
C GLN A 296 1.66 -11.86 3.64
N ALA A 297 1.45 -12.59 2.53
CA ALA A 297 2.54 -13.16 1.73
C ALA A 297 3.53 -12.10 1.21
N HIS A 298 3.07 -10.86 0.99
CA HIS A 298 3.89 -9.73 0.56
C HIS A 298 4.15 -8.69 1.67
N MET A 299 3.87 -9.03 2.93
CA MET A 299 4.15 -8.14 4.05
C MET A 299 5.65 -8.15 4.35
N MET A 300 6.31 -6.99 4.32
CA MET A 300 7.72 -6.91 4.68
C MET A 300 7.90 -6.74 6.18
N GLY A 301 7.60 -5.58 6.77
CA GLY A 301 7.76 -5.40 8.22
C GLY A 301 9.16 -5.84 8.67
N GLN A 302 9.24 -6.88 9.51
CA GLN A 302 10.53 -7.45 9.97
C GLN A 302 11.43 -8.00 8.86
N PHE A 303 10.90 -8.31 7.66
CA PHE A 303 11.66 -8.82 6.53
C PHE A 303 12.21 -7.73 5.61
N GLN A 304 11.86 -6.45 5.83
CA GLN A 304 12.20 -5.37 4.89
C GLN A 304 13.71 -5.23 4.68
N GLU A 305 14.51 -5.25 5.76
CA GLU A 305 15.96 -5.08 5.68
C GLU A 305 16.62 -6.26 4.95
N SER A 306 16.25 -7.50 5.29
CA SER A 306 16.76 -8.68 4.59
C SER A 306 16.41 -8.66 3.11
N TYR A 307 15.19 -8.23 2.76
CA TYR A 307 14.74 -8.12 1.38
C TYR A 307 15.54 -7.08 0.59
N TYR A 308 15.81 -5.92 1.20
CA TYR A 308 16.61 -4.87 0.57
C TYR A 308 18.06 -5.29 0.36
N ASN A 309 18.67 -5.92 1.36
CA ASN A 309 20.05 -6.42 1.27
C ASN A 309 20.18 -7.53 0.22
N ASP A 310 19.18 -8.41 0.14
CA ASP A 310 19.12 -9.50 -0.81
C ASP A 310 19.01 -9.01 -2.26
N LEU A 311 18.13 -8.05 -2.56
CA LEU A 311 18.09 -7.41 -3.88
C LEU A 311 19.38 -6.65 -4.20
N ALA A 312 19.92 -5.90 -3.24
CA ALA A 312 21.11 -5.09 -3.46
C ALA A 312 22.37 -5.94 -3.68
N GLY A 313 22.50 -7.05 -2.96
CA GLY A 313 23.60 -8.01 -3.09
C GLY A 313 23.64 -8.63 -4.48
N ASP A 314 22.51 -9.16 -4.95
CA ASP A 314 22.37 -9.74 -6.30
C ASP A 314 22.69 -8.72 -7.39
N ALA A 315 22.12 -7.51 -7.28
CA ALA A 315 22.31 -6.43 -8.25
C ALA A 315 23.68 -5.72 -8.13
N LYS A 316 24.52 -6.12 -7.16
CA LYS A 316 25.79 -5.47 -6.80
C LYS A 316 25.64 -3.95 -6.71
N THR A 317 24.63 -3.51 -5.96
CA THR A 317 24.30 -2.10 -5.76
C THR A 317 24.24 -1.74 -4.27
N ILE A 318 24.06 -0.45 -3.99
CA ILE A 318 24.01 0.06 -2.62
C ILE A 318 22.65 -0.33 -2.01
N PRO A 319 22.64 -1.00 -0.85
CA PRO A 319 21.39 -1.33 -0.15
C PRO A 319 20.74 -0.07 0.44
N ILE A 320 19.46 -0.21 0.79
CA ILE A 320 18.75 0.83 1.54
C ILE A 320 19.39 0.97 2.92
N ALA A 321 19.75 2.19 3.30
CA ALA A 321 20.48 2.44 4.55
C ALA A 321 19.67 1.97 5.78
N PRO A 322 20.29 1.25 6.75
CA PRO A 322 19.60 0.74 7.94
C PRO A 322 18.85 1.80 8.75
N VAL A 323 19.35 3.04 8.78
CA VAL A 323 18.68 4.18 9.43
C VAL A 323 17.26 4.40 8.92
N LEU A 324 16.98 4.16 7.65
CA LEU A 324 15.67 4.37 7.05
C LEU A 324 14.66 3.34 7.56
N VAL A 325 15.08 2.09 7.68
CA VAL A 325 14.29 1.00 8.28
C VAL A 325 14.00 1.31 9.75
N LYS A 326 15.03 1.68 10.52
CA LYS A 326 14.89 2.05 11.93
C LYS A 326 13.92 3.21 12.13
N LEU A 327 14.04 4.26 11.31
CA LEU A 327 13.17 5.43 11.40
C LEU A 327 11.73 5.12 10.97
N ARG A 328 11.54 4.33 9.92
CA ARG A 328 10.22 3.85 9.49
C ARG A 328 9.55 3.10 10.64
N ASP A 329 10.24 2.14 11.25
CA ASP A 329 9.67 1.32 12.32
C ASP A 329 9.38 2.13 13.59
N LEU A 330 10.27 3.06 13.96
CA LEU A 330 10.01 4.01 15.04
C LEU A 330 8.76 4.86 14.75
N SER A 331 8.65 5.41 13.55
CA SER A 331 7.55 6.31 13.18
C SER A 331 6.19 5.59 13.17
N VAL A 332 6.16 4.33 12.74
CA VAL A 332 4.97 3.47 12.82
C VAL A 332 4.62 3.19 14.27
N LYS A 333 5.60 2.90 15.12
CA LYS A 333 5.36 2.74 16.55
C LYS A 333 4.77 4.02 17.16
N ARG A 334 5.32 5.19 16.81
CA ARG A 334 4.81 6.51 17.26
C ARG A 334 3.36 6.76 16.83
N LEU A 335 2.96 6.34 15.64
CA LEU A 335 1.57 6.44 15.18
C LEU A 335 0.61 5.73 16.16
N TYR A 336 0.98 4.56 16.68
CA TYR A 336 0.15 3.84 17.64
C TYR A 336 0.29 4.35 19.08
N ASP A 337 1.48 4.80 19.48
CA ASP A 337 1.74 5.30 20.84
C ASP A 337 1.15 6.70 21.08
N ASP A 338 1.02 7.53 20.04
CA ASP A 338 0.60 8.93 20.14
C ASP A 338 -0.06 9.40 18.84
N LEU A 339 -1.21 8.80 18.53
CA LEU A 339 -1.94 9.03 17.29
C LEU A 339 -2.28 10.52 17.04
N LEU A 340 -2.49 11.29 18.11
CA LEU A 340 -2.86 12.70 18.03
C LEU A 340 -1.68 13.59 17.64
N ASN A 341 -0.45 13.27 18.09
CA ASN A 341 0.69 14.17 17.97
C ASN A 341 1.89 13.59 17.21
N PHE A 342 1.85 12.33 16.76
CA PHE A 342 3.02 11.72 16.08
C PHE A 342 3.50 12.54 14.86
N ARG A 343 2.60 13.28 14.21
CA ARG A 343 2.93 14.14 13.06
C ARG A 343 3.67 15.43 13.41
N GLU A 344 3.73 15.77 14.69
CA GLU A 344 4.51 16.90 15.21
C GLU A 344 5.96 16.48 15.52
N ASP A 345 6.25 15.17 15.49
CA ASP A 345 7.62 14.67 15.56
C ASP A 345 8.42 15.14 14.33
N ARG A 346 9.66 15.54 14.58
CA ARG A 346 10.61 15.91 13.53
C ARG A 346 11.87 15.07 13.64
N TYR A 347 12.43 14.71 12.51
CA TYR A 347 13.58 13.82 12.43
C TYR A 347 14.67 14.42 11.56
N LYS A 348 15.92 14.03 11.83
CA LYS A 348 17.07 14.32 10.97
C LYS A 348 17.96 13.08 10.91
N ILE A 349 18.27 12.64 9.69
CA ILE A 349 19.26 11.57 9.47
C ILE A 349 20.65 12.15 9.74
N VAL A 350 21.45 11.46 10.55
CA VAL A 350 22.82 11.86 10.91
C VAL A 350 23.82 11.09 10.06
N ASP A 351 23.61 9.78 9.92
CA ASP A 351 24.44 8.87 9.14
C ASP A 351 23.61 7.63 8.71
N ASN A 352 24.25 6.65 8.06
CA ASN A 352 23.58 5.44 7.56
C ASN A 352 22.94 4.55 8.64
N ASN A 353 23.25 4.79 9.91
CA ASN A 353 22.80 4.00 11.05
C ASN A 353 21.96 4.78 12.06
N ASN A 354 22.09 6.11 12.10
CA ASN A 354 21.57 6.96 13.17
C ASN A 354 20.74 8.13 12.64
N PHE A 355 19.67 8.43 13.38
CA PHE A 355 18.88 9.65 13.23
C PHE A 355 18.67 10.27 14.62
N VAL A 356 18.32 11.55 14.64
CA VAL A 356 17.90 12.27 15.85
C VAL A 356 16.49 12.79 15.66
N LYS A 357 15.73 12.85 16.77
CA LYS A 357 14.47 13.58 16.84
C LYS A 357 14.79 15.03 17.23
N VAL A 358 14.26 16.02 16.51
CA VAL A 358 14.62 17.45 16.64
C VAL A 358 13.46 18.35 17.04
#